data_AF-A0A2S6CIC6-F1
#
_entry.id   AF-A0A2S6CIC6-F1
#
_cell.length_a   1.000
_cell.length_b   1.000
_cell.length_c   1.000
_cell.angle_alpha   90.00
_cell.angle_beta   90.00
_cell.angle_gamma   90.00
#
_symmetry.space_group_name_H-M   'P 1'
#
loop_
_entity.id
_entity.type
_entity.pdbx_description
1 polymer ?
#
loop_
_entity_poly.entity_id
_entity_poly.type
_entity_poly.pdbx_seq_one_letter_code
_entity_poly.pdbx_strand_id
1 'polypeptide(L)'
;MHFVGLFVTASIALTAAAAPVPASTNPAPPCASTTIKQGQSTAFGWQLVGTSSSASSLDETCGKIANDQASKWGELGLSLEQLQTPVCNAINPKASDALPRVITANTDTVKTLFENAFSADDSETYGYLCENLRYEQVSGFSLNDMLIINATCNLSTEEISPKPFESADGAEPDKAAVAAYNDAQSKLYAYLYAAQANSSEQLSSLCQASTSKKNRQNYRDLFFDADCVSQTICSIQEPLSVEDGKEQIKKYTSMSFANVLVHSSNAKGYKQKLCEKLDVQRLEAAGVDGELVRNMACDA
;
A
#
# COMPACT_ATOMS: atom_id res chain seq x y z
N MET A 1 -79.14 -4.50 -39.37
CA MET A 1 -77.88 -4.90 -40.03
C MET A 1 -76.73 -4.59 -39.09
N HIS A 2 -75.81 -5.54 -38.94
CA HIS A 2 -74.52 -5.50 -38.25
C HIS A 2 -74.49 -5.72 -36.72
N PHE A 3 -74.25 -7.01 -36.41
CA PHE A 3 -73.55 -7.57 -35.25
C PHE A 3 -72.17 -6.94 -35.03
N VAL A 4 -71.76 -6.74 -33.77
CA VAL A 4 -70.44 -7.06 -33.16
C VAL A 4 -70.69 -7.01 -31.62
N GLY A 5 -70.53 -8.05 -30.79
CA GLY A 5 -69.42 -8.99 -30.66
C GLY A 5 -68.62 -8.62 -29.40
N LEU A 6 -69.15 -8.89 -28.20
CA LEU A 6 -68.47 -8.63 -26.91
C LEU A 6 -67.43 -9.73 -26.66
N PHE A 7 -66.15 -9.43 -26.92
CA PHE A 7 -65.02 -10.27 -26.54
C PHE A 7 -64.73 -10.10 -25.04
N VAL A 8 -64.79 -11.20 -24.30
CA VAL A 8 -64.27 -11.31 -22.93
C VAL A 8 -62.75 -11.46 -23.03
N THR A 9 -61.99 -10.41 -22.71
CA THR A 9 -60.54 -10.52 -22.52
C THR A 9 -60.24 -10.92 -21.08
N ALA A 10 -59.86 -12.18 -20.89
CA ALA A 10 -59.28 -12.65 -19.64
C ALA A 10 -57.93 -11.94 -19.43
N SER A 11 -57.87 -11.04 -18.45
CA SER A 11 -56.62 -10.45 -17.99
C SER A 11 -55.89 -11.49 -17.15
N ILE A 12 -54.93 -12.19 -17.76
CA ILE A 12 -53.95 -12.99 -17.02
C ILE A 12 -53.07 -11.98 -16.29
N ALA A 13 -53.28 -11.83 -14.98
CA ALA A 13 -52.34 -11.16 -14.10
C ALA A 13 -51.06 -12.02 -14.06
N LEU A 14 -50.09 -11.68 -14.91
CA LEU A 14 -48.71 -12.10 -14.71
C LEU A 14 -48.22 -11.42 -13.44
N THR A 15 -48.35 -12.14 -12.33
CA THR A 15 -47.51 -11.91 -11.16
C THR A 15 -46.08 -12.17 -11.62
N ALA A 16 -45.38 -11.10 -11.99
CA ALA A 16 -43.93 -11.12 -12.06
C ALA A 16 -43.45 -11.32 -10.62
N ALA A 17 -43.37 -12.58 -10.19
CA ALA A 17 -42.52 -12.95 -9.09
C ALA A 17 -41.12 -12.53 -9.53
N ALA A 18 -40.62 -11.43 -8.96
CA ALA A 18 -39.22 -11.09 -9.03
C ALA A 18 -38.48 -12.28 -8.43
N ALA A 19 -37.99 -13.18 -9.29
CA ALA A 19 -37.02 -14.16 -8.89
C ALA A 19 -35.86 -13.34 -8.30
N PRO A 20 -35.48 -13.54 -7.02
CA PRO A 20 -34.31 -12.87 -6.50
C PRO A 20 -33.16 -13.24 -7.43
N VAL A 21 -32.62 -12.23 -8.11
CA VAL A 21 -31.35 -12.37 -8.83
C VAL A 21 -30.39 -12.95 -7.80
N PRO A 22 -29.74 -14.10 -8.07
CA PRO A 22 -28.77 -14.66 -7.14
C PRO A 22 -27.82 -13.52 -6.80
N ALA A 23 -27.66 -13.24 -5.50
CA ALA A 23 -26.68 -12.28 -5.03
C ALA A 23 -25.40 -12.55 -5.81
N SER A 24 -24.91 -11.52 -6.51
CA SER A 24 -23.67 -11.60 -7.28
C SER A 24 -22.66 -12.36 -6.44
N THR A 25 -22.24 -13.53 -6.89
CA THR A 25 -21.13 -14.27 -6.30
C THR A 25 -19.83 -13.58 -6.69
N ASN A 26 -19.77 -12.26 -6.52
CA ASN A 26 -18.50 -11.56 -6.45
C ASN A 26 -17.71 -12.33 -5.40
N PRO A 27 -16.54 -12.87 -5.75
CA PRO A 27 -15.69 -13.50 -4.75
C PRO A 27 -15.54 -12.49 -3.61
N ALA A 28 -15.63 -12.97 -2.37
CA ALA A 28 -15.44 -12.13 -1.21
C ALA A 28 -14.16 -11.30 -1.45
N PRO A 29 -14.20 -9.97 -1.27
CA PRO A 29 -13.02 -9.15 -1.47
C PRO A 29 -11.86 -9.76 -0.68
N PRO A 30 -10.66 -9.84 -1.26
CA PRO A 30 -9.53 -10.46 -0.59
C PRO A 30 -9.32 -9.81 0.78
N CYS A 31 -8.97 -10.61 1.79
CA CYS A 31 -8.66 -10.09 3.12
C CYS A 31 -7.62 -8.97 3.01
N ALA A 32 -7.80 -7.88 3.77
CA ALA A 32 -6.95 -6.69 3.69
C ALA A 32 -5.45 -7.02 3.78
N SER A 33 -5.07 -7.95 4.67
CA SER A 33 -3.71 -8.43 4.81
C SER A 33 -3.14 -9.07 3.54
N THR A 34 -3.93 -9.86 2.82
CA THR A 34 -3.53 -10.43 1.52
C THR A 34 -3.28 -9.33 0.49
N THR A 35 -4.19 -8.36 0.39
CA THR A 35 -4.05 -7.22 -0.55
C THR A 35 -2.80 -6.40 -0.23
N ILE A 36 -2.55 -6.10 1.05
CA ILE A 36 -1.36 -5.39 1.51
C ILE A 36 -0.09 -6.17 1.17
N LYS A 37 -0.06 -7.49 1.40
CA LYS A 37 1.11 -8.32 1.04
C LYS A 37 1.34 -8.40 -0.47
N GLN A 38 0.29 -8.47 -1.27
CA GLN A 38 0.40 -8.42 -2.74
C GLN A 38 0.93 -7.05 -3.22
N GLY A 39 0.45 -5.96 -2.63
CA GLY A 39 0.95 -4.60 -2.88
C GLY A 39 2.43 -4.45 -2.52
N GLN A 40 2.81 -4.88 -1.31
CA GLN A 40 4.22 -4.91 -0.86
C GLN A 40 5.11 -5.73 -1.79
N SER A 41 4.67 -6.93 -2.18
CA SER A 41 5.39 -7.76 -3.14
C SER A 41 5.58 -7.06 -4.49
N THR A 42 4.52 -6.45 -5.00
CA THR A 42 4.56 -5.77 -6.30
C THR A 42 5.51 -4.57 -6.25
N ALA A 43 5.40 -3.75 -5.20
CA ALA A 43 6.28 -2.61 -4.97
C ALA A 43 7.74 -3.08 -4.87
N PHE A 44 8.03 -4.10 -4.05
CA PHE A 44 9.39 -4.61 -3.89
C PHE A 44 9.96 -5.20 -5.19
N GLY A 45 9.15 -5.93 -5.96
CA GLY A 45 9.56 -6.45 -7.27
C GLY A 45 9.97 -5.32 -8.24
N TRP A 46 9.20 -4.23 -8.31
CA TRP A 46 9.58 -3.07 -9.11
C TRP A 46 10.78 -2.31 -8.53
N GLN A 47 10.93 -2.24 -7.20
CA GLN A 47 12.10 -1.65 -6.57
C GLN A 47 13.37 -2.45 -6.92
N LEU A 48 13.33 -3.79 -6.95
CA LEU A 48 14.42 -4.63 -7.44
C LEU A 48 14.77 -4.30 -8.90
N VAL A 49 13.76 -4.12 -9.75
CA VAL A 49 13.97 -3.70 -11.14
C VAL A 49 14.64 -2.33 -11.23
N GLY A 50 14.16 -1.35 -10.46
CA GLY A 50 14.67 0.01 -10.49
C GLY A 50 16.07 0.17 -9.89
N THR A 51 16.45 -0.75 -8.98
CA THR A 51 17.76 -0.74 -8.31
C THR A 51 18.80 -1.64 -8.95
N SER A 52 18.39 -2.56 -9.81
CA SER A 52 19.31 -3.48 -10.50
C SER A 52 20.30 -2.76 -11.41
N SER A 53 21.52 -3.31 -11.48
CA SER A 53 22.57 -2.79 -12.34
C SER A 53 22.45 -3.22 -13.81
N SER A 54 21.74 -4.32 -14.08
CA SER A 54 21.63 -4.95 -15.41
C SER A 54 20.48 -5.96 -15.49
N ALA A 55 20.04 -6.28 -16.71
CA ALA A 55 19.07 -7.35 -16.95
C ALA A 55 19.56 -8.71 -16.42
N SER A 56 20.84 -9.04 -16.61
CA SER A 56 21.41 -10.31 -16.14
C SER A 56 21.34 -10.48 -14.62
N SER A 57 21.44 -9.40 -13.84
CA SER A 57 21.26 -9.47 -12.39
C SER A 57 19.79 -9.75 -12.00
N LEU A 58 18.84 -9.31 -12.83
CA LEU A 58 17.43 -9.65 -12.64
C LEU A 58 17.14 -11.08 -13.10
N ASP A 59 17.77 -11.56 -14.18
CA ASP A 59 17.66 -12.95 -14.62
C ASP A 59 18.13 -13.92 -13.53
N GLU A 60 19.26 -13.60 -12.86
CA GLU A 60 19.71 -14.36 -11.70
C GLU A 60 18.68 -14.34 -10.57
N THR A 61 18.13 -13.16 -10.25
CA THR A 61 17.10 -13.01 -9.21
C THR A 61 15.83 -13.77 -9.55
N CYS A 62 15.38 -13.69 -10.80
CA CYS A 62 14.25 -14.44 -11.35
C CYS A 62 14.49 -15.95 -11.24
N GLY A 63 15.70 -16.41 -11.60
CA GLY A 63 16.12 -17.80 -11.44
C GLY A 63 16.08 -18.26 -9.97
N LYS A 64 16.50 -17.40 -9.03
CA LYS A 64 16.40 -17.71 -7.59
C LYS A 64 14.95 -17.87 -7.14
N ILE A 65 14.04 -17.01 -7.61
CA ILE A 65 12.61 -17.13 -7.31
C ILE A 65 12.02 -18.41 -7.89
N ALA A 66 12.30 -18.69 -9.17
CA ALA A 66 11.75 -19.87 -9.86
C ALA A 66 12.27 -21.22 -9.31
N ASN A 67 13.43 -21.22 -8.66
CA ASN A 67 14.06 -22.41 -8.08
C ASN A 67 13.94 -22.47 -6.54
N ASP A 68 12.99 -21.76 -5.93
CA ASP A 68 12.76 -21.68 -4.48
C ASP A 68 13.97 -21.20 -3.64
N GLN A 69 15.02 -20.66 -4.26
CA GLN A 69 16.17 -20.07 -3.56
C GLN A 69 15.85 -18.69 -2.96
N ALA A 70 14.70 -18.12 -3.31
CA ALA A 70 14.13 -16.91 -2.71
C ALA A 70 12.98 -17.22 -1.72
N SER A 71 12.88 -18.47 -1.24
CA SER A 71 11.81 -18.91 -0.33
C SER A 71 11.67 -18.03 0.91
N LYS A 72 12.78 -17.44 1.39
CA LYS A 72 12.80 -16.50 2.52
C LYS A 72 11.82 -15.34 2.34
N TRP A 73 11.70 -14.74 1.16
CA TRP A 73 10.71 -13.69 0.92
C TRP A 73 9.27 -14.21 1.07
N GLY A 74 9.01 -15.43 0.63
CA GLY A 74 7.74 -16.12 0.86
C GLY A 74 7.48 -16.38 2.34
N GLU A 75 8.49 -16.81 3.09
CA GLU A 75 8.41 -17.02 4.54
C GLU A 75 8.11 -15.71 5.29
N LEU A 76 8.61 -14.57 4.80
CA LEU A 76 8.29 -13.23 5.30
C LEU A 76 6.86 -12.76 4.95
N GLY A 77 6.11 -13.56 4.20
CA GLY A 77 4.72 -13.32 3.83
C GLY A 77 4.54 -12.56 2.51
N LEU A 78 5.60 -12.41 1.70
CA LEU A 78 5.48 -11.85 0.37
C LEU A 78 4.94 -12.90 -0.61
N SER A 79 4.07 -12.48 -1.51
CA SER A 79 3.72 -13.27 -2.71
C SER A 79 4.91 -13.32 -3.66
N LEU A 80 5.50 -14.51 -3.83
CA LEU A 80 6.59 -14.74 -4.79
C LEU A 80 6.14 -14.54 -6.24
N GLU A 81 4.89 -14.86 -6.57
CA GLU A 81 4.31 -14.64 -7.91
C GLU A 81 4.28 -13.14 -8.27
N GLN A 82 3.83 -12.30 -7.34
CA GLN A 82 3.79 -10.85 -7.52
C GLN A 82 5.19 -10.22 -7.57
N LEU A 83 6.18 -10.84 -6.94
CA LEU A 83 7.60 -10.46 -7.06
C LEU A 83 8.20 -10.90 -8.39
N GLN A 84 7.86 -12.10 -8.84
CA GLN A 84 8.44 -12.73 -10.02
C GLN A 84 8.06 -11.96 -11.29
N THR A 85 6.81 -11.55 -11.41
CA THR A 85 6.28 -10.87 -12.59
C THR A 85 7.10 -9.63 -13.02
N PRO A 86 7.41 -8.65 -12.15
CA PRO A 86 8.25 -7.52 -12.53
C PRO A 86 9.70 -7.92 -12.78
N VAL A 87 10.28 -8.76 -11.91
CA VAL A 87 11.71 -9.13 -11.96
C VAL A 87 12.04 -9.91 -13.24
N CYS A 88 11.24 -10.91 -13.60
CA CYS A 88 11.51 -11.81 -14.72
C CYS A 88 11.22 -11.20 -16.10
N ASN A 89 10.46 -10.11 -16.17
CA ASN A 89 10.03 -9.52 -17.44
C ASN A 89 10.74 -8.19 -17.79
N ALA A 90 11.64 -7.72 -16.92
CA ALA A 90 12.33 -6.45 -17.10
C ALA A 90 13.55 -6.58 -18.03
N ILE A 91 13.36 -6.16 -19.29
CA ILE A 91 14.42 -6.21 -20.32
C ILE A 91 15.46 -5.10 -20.11
N ASN A 92 15.03 -3.92 -19.64
CA ASN A 92 15.90 -2.76 -19.42
C ASN A 92 15.62 -2.16 -18.03
N PRO A 93 16.28 -2.66 -16.97
CA PRO A 93 16.06 -2.14 -15.63
C PRO A 93 16.49 -0.68 -15.51
N LYS A 94 15.54 0.17 -15.12
CA LYS A 94 15.78 1.59 -14.79
C LYS A 94 14.77 2.10 -13.79
N ALA A 95 15.24 2.90 -12.84
CA ALA A 95 14.41 3.48 -11.78
C ALA A 95 13.24 4.30 -12.33
N SER A 96 13.44 5.05 -13.44
CA SER A 96 12.39 5.85 -14.07
C SER A 96 11.16 5.05 -14.52
N ASP A 97 11.35 3.78 -14.89
CA ASP A 97 10.25 2.92 -15.37
C ASP A 97 9.60 2.15 -14.21
N ALA A 98 10.38 1.90 -13.15
CA ALA A 98 9.93 1.25 -11.94
C ALA A 98 9.12 2.20 -11.05
N LEU A 99 9.56 3.45 -10.87
CA LEU A 99 8.98 4.39 -9.91
C LEU A 99 7.45 4.55 -10.04
N PRO A 100 6.86 4.78 -11.24
CA PRO A 100 5.41 4.89 -11.36
C PRO A 100 4.67 3.64 -10.88
N ARG A 101 5.26 2.46 -11.05
CA ARG A 101 4.66 1.18 -10.67
C ARG A 101 4.81 0.90 -9.17
N VAL A 102 5.92 1.33 -8.58
CA VAL A 102 6.12 1.36 -7.12
C VAL A 102 5.07 2.28 -6.48
N ILE A 103 4.87 3.47 -7.03
CA ILE A 103 3.85 4.43 -6.57
C ILE A 103 2.44 3.83 -6.62
N THR A 104 2.07 3.16 -7.72
CA THR A 104 0.76 2.49 -7.82
C THR A 104 0.59 1.42 -6.74
N ALA A 105 1.57 0.53 -6.56
CA ALA A 105 1.49 -0.55 -5.58
C ALA A 105 1.46 -0.02 -4.11
N ASN A 106 2.22 1.04 -3.83
CA ASN A 106 2.19 1.72 -2.53
C ASN A 106 0.86 2.45 -2.31
N THR A 107 0.29 3.06 -3.36
CA THR A 107 -1.04 3.67 -3.30
C THR A 107 -2.10 2.62 -2.95
N ASP A 108 -2.11 1.47 -3.61
CA ASP A 108 -3.08 0.41 -3.33
C ASP A 108 -2.96 -0.10 -1.89
N THR A 109 -1.72 -0.25 -1.41
CA THR A 109 -1.44 -0.63 -0.02
C THR A 109 -1.98 0.39 0.98
N VAL A 110 -1.67 1.67 0.78
CA VAL A 110 -2.12 2.77 1.65
C VAL A 110 -3.63 2.92 1.60
N LYS A 111 -4.24 2.84 0.41
CA LYS A 111 -5.69 2.86 0.22
C LYS A 111 -6.35 1.76 1.05
N THR A 112 -5.90 0.51 0.94
CA THR A 112 -6.45 -0.59 1.74
C THR A 112 -6.27 -0.36 3.24
N LEU A 113 -5.18 0.26 3.67
CA LEU A 113 -4.98 0.61 5.07
C LEU A 113 -5.95 1.71 5.55
N PHE A 114 -6.23 2.73 4.73
CA PHE A 114 -7.29 3.71 5.01
C PHE A 114 -8.66 3.03 5.18
N GLU A 115 -9.01 2.10 4.29
CA GLU A 115 -10.27 1.33 4.35
C GLU A 115 -10.38 0.42 5.59
N ASN A 116 -9.28 0.20 6.31
CA ASN A 116 -9.22 -0.70 7.46
C ASN A 116 -8.70 -0.03 8.74
N ALA A 117 -8.51 1.29 8.74
CA ALA A 117 -7.99 2.03 9.89
C ALA A 117 -9.03 2.25 10.99
N PHE A 118 -10.32 2.13 10.66
CA PHE A 118 -11.45 2.34 11.57
C PHE A 118 -12.44 1.17 11.46
N SER A 119 -13.35 1.08 12.43
CA SER A 119 -14.41 0.07 12.40
C SER A 119 -15.23 0.15 11.10
N ALA A 120 -15.60 -0.99 10.53
CA ALA A 120 -16.31 -1.04 9.24
C ALA A 120 -17.69 -0.37 9.27
N ASP A 121 -18.27 -0.23 10.45
CA ASP A 121 -19.55 0.40 10.75
C ASP A 121 -19.42 1.83 11.28
N ASP A 122 -18.20 2.38 11.43
CA ASP A 122 -17.98 3.78 11.83
C ASP A 122 -18.01 4.71 10.59
N SER A 123 -19.17 4.74 9.93
CA SER A 123 -19.37 5.57 8.74
C SER A 123 -19.23 7.06 9.02
N GLU A 124 -19.52 7.50 10.26
CA GLU A 124 -19.32 8.88 10.73
C GLU A 124 -17.84 9.29 10.66
N THR A 125 -16.93 8.42 11.11
CA THR A 125 -15.49 8.69 11.04
C THR A 125 -15.02 8.73 9.59
N TYR A 126 -15.49 7.82 8.73
CA TYR A 126 -15.18 7.88 7.30
C TYR A 126 -15.74 9.15 6.62
N GLY A 127 -16.94 9.59 7.01
CA GLY A 127 -17.51 10.87 6.56
C GLY A 127 -16.65 12.06 6.99
N TYR A 128 -16.23 12.10 8.26
CA TYR A 128 -15.31 13.13 8.75
C TYR A 128 -13.99 13.14 7.97
N LEU A 129 -13.40 11.97 7.70
CA LEU A 129 -12.18 11.88 6.89
C LEU A 129 -12.41 12.38 5.47
N CYS A 130 -13.50 11.96 4.83
CA CYS A 130 -13.84 12.43 3.48
C CYS A 130 -13.89 13.96 3.37
N GLU A 131 -14.39 14.64 4.41
CA GLU A 131 -14.41 16.11 4.44
C GLU A 131 -13.06 16.76 4.74
N ASN A 132 -12.18 16.07 5.47
CA ASN A 132 -10.99 16.67 6.07
C ASN A 132 -9.68 16.22 5.42
N LEU A 133 -9.65 15.12 4.68
CA LEU A 133 -8.50 14.74 3.86
C LEU A 133 -8.23 15.82 2.80
N ARG A 134 -6.95 16.01 2.47
CA ARG A 134 -6.50 17.01 1.49
C ARG A 134 -5.67 16.34 0.40
N TYR A 135 -6.10 16.51 -0.85
CA TYR A 135 -5.41 15.97 -2.03
C TYR A 135 -3.93 16.38 -2.06
N GLU A 136 -3.64 17.66 -1.85
CA GLU A 136 -2.26 18.17 -1.84
C GLU A 136 -1.38 17.53 -0.75
N GLN A 137 -1.93 17.30 0.44
CA GLN A 137 -1.19 16.66 1.53
C GLN A 137 -0.87 15.19 1.21
N VAL A 138 -1.83 14.44 0.63
CA VAL A 138 -1.62 13.05 0.23
C VAL A 138 -0.68 12.93 -0.97
N SER A 139 -0.82 13.79 -1.98
CA SER A 139 0.06 13.81 -3.15
C SER A 139 1.49 14.22 -2.81
N GLY A 140 1.72 14.95 -1.70
CA GLY A 140 3.05 15.24 -1.16
C GLY A 140 3.88 13.98 -0.88
N PHE A 141 3.24 12.84 -0.59
CA PHE A 141 3.89 11.53 -0.41
C PHE A 141 4.15 10.78 -1.73
N SER A 142 3.92 11.43 -2.88
CA SER A 142 3.97 10.82 -4.21
C SER A 142 3.03 9.63 -4.37
N LEU A 143 1.84 9.72 -3.77
CA LEU A 143 0.76 8.73 -3.87
C LEU A 143 -0.39 9.28 -4.73
N ASN A 144 -1.23 8.38 -5.25
CA ASN A 144 -2.45 8.79 -5.94
C ASN A 144 -3.53 9.17 -4.91
N ASP A 145 -3.60 10.46 -4.61
CA ASP A 145 -4.52 11.05 -3.66
C ASP A 145 -5.99 10.72 -3.94
N MET A 146 -6.41 10.77 -5.21
CA MET A 146 -7.78 10.54 -5.63
C MET A 146 -8.21 9.12 -5.34
N LEU A 147 -7.36 8.12 -5.57
CA LEU A 147 -7.70 6.74 -5.25
C LEU A 147 -7.86 6.52 -3.74
N ILE A 148 -7.00 7.12 -2.93
CA ILE A 148 -7.04 7.00 -1.46
C ILE A 148 -8.27 7.72 -0.89
N ILE A 149 -8.48 8.98 -1.28
CA ILE A 149 -9.57 9.82 -0.76
C ILE A 149 -10.92 9.27 -1.21
N ASN A 150 -11.09 8.91 -2.48
CA ASN A 150 -12.36 8.36 -2.97
C ASN A 150 -12.71 7.03 -2.30
N ALA A 151 -11.72 6.16 -2.08
CA ALA A 151 -11.93 4.91 -1.36
C ALA A 151 -12.42 5.15 0.08
N THR A 152 -11.80 6.11 0.76
CA THR A 152 -12.20 6.52 2.12
C THR A 152 -13.62 7.11 2.12
N CYS A 153 -13.94 7.99 1.18
CA CYS A 153 -15.26 8.60 1.05
C CYS A 153 -16.36 7.57 0.76
N ASN A 154 -16.09 6.53 -0.03
CA ASN A 154 -17.07 5.50 -0.37
C ASN A 154 -17.50 4.64 0.83
N LEU A 155 -16.79 4.72 1.96
CA LEU A 155 -17.15 4.05 3.21
C LEU A 155 -18.06 4.91 4.11
N SER A 156 -18.27 6.17 3.75
CA SER A 156 -19.28 7.03 4.39
C SER A 156 -20.68 6.65 3.91
N THR A 157 -21.66 6.70 4.82
CA THR A 157 -23.09 6.57 4.47
C THR A 157 -23.73 7.92 4.12
N GLU A 158 -23.01 9.01 4.34
CA GLU A 158 -23.45 10.36 3.97
C GLU A 158 -23.02 10.62 2.51
N GLU A 159 -23.94 11.14 1.68
CA GLU A 159 -23.62 11.63 0.32
C GLU A 159 -22.76 12.91 0.41
N ILE A 160 -21.53 12.73 0.87
CA ILE A 160 -20.52 13.79 0.97
C ILE A 160 -19.72 13.73 -0.31
N SER A 161 -19.80 14.79 -1.12
CA SER A 161 -18.84 15.00 -2.19
C SER A 161 -17.50 15.36 -1.55
N PRO A 162 -16.37 14.74 -1.96
CA PRO A 162 -15.04 15.17 -1.52
C PRO A 162 -14.94 16.68 -1.72
N LYS A 163 -14.63 17.45 -0.66
CA LYS A 163 -14.57 18.91 -0.80
C LYS A 163 -13.48 19.24 -1.83
N PRO A 164 -13.80 20.01 -2.89
CA PRO A 164 -12.83 20.33 -3.93
C PRO A 164 -11.66 21.11 -3.36
N PHE A 165 -10.46 20.79 -3.87
CA PHE A 165 -9.14 21.44 -3.96
C PHE A 165 -8.75 22.72 -3.20
N GLU A 166 -9.61 23.35 -2.44
CA GLU A 166 -9.26 24.46 -1.58
C GLU A 166 -8.65 23.85 -0.32
N SER A 167 -7.30 23.78 -0.34
CA SER A 167 -6.53 23.72 0.90
C SER A 167 -7.22 24.61 1.93
N ALA A 168 -7.37 24.13 3.16
CA ALA A 168 -7.57 25.06 4.26
C ALA A 168 -6.31 25.93 4.27
N ASP A 169 -6.41 27.12 3.66
CA ASP A 169 -5.36 28.12 3.44
C ASP A 169 -3.96 27.57 3.17
N GLY A 170 -3.64 27.27 1.90
CA GLY A 170 -2.27 27.30 1.35
C GLY A 170 -1.21 26.45 2.06
N ALA A 171 -1.61 25.41 2.78
CA ALA A 171 -0.67 24.57 3.51
C ALA A 171 0.06 23.61 2.56
N GLU A 172 1.35 23.87 2.34
CA GLU A 172 2.27 22.92 1.69
C GLU A 172 2.27 21.56 2.43
N PRO A 173 2.58 20.45 1.74
CA PRO A 173 2.82 19.18 2.41
C PRO A 173 3.89 19.27 3.49
N ASP A 174 3.68 18.59 4.61
CA ASP A 174 4.67 18.51 5.69
C ASP A 174 5.94 17.79 5.20
N LYS A 175 6.98 18.58 4.90
CA LYS A 175 8.27 18.08 4.38
C LYS A 175 8.94 17.10 5.34
N ALA A 176 8.76 17.27 6.65
CA ALA A 176 9.33 16.36 7.64
C ALA A 176 8.58 15.02 7.64
N ALA A 177 7.26 15.04 7.51
CA ALA A 177 6.45 13.82 7.38
C ALA A 177 6.75 13.06 6.08
N VAL A 178 6.90 13.77 4.95
CA VAL A 178 7.29 13.17 3.67
C VAL A 178 8.69 12.53 3.78
N ALA A 179 9.64 13.20 4.43
CA ALA A 179 10.96 12.64 4.69
C ALA A 179 10.89 11.39 5.58
N ALA A 180 10.07 11.40 6.64
CA ALA A 180 9.86 10.25 7.53
C ALA A 180 9.17 9.07 6.82
N TYR A 181 8.23 9.34 5.91
CA TYR A 181 7.64 8.33 5.04
C TYR A 181 8.68 7.70 4.12
N ASN A 182 9.51 8.52 3.45
CA ASN A 182 10.57 8.04 2.57
C ASN A 182 11.65 7.27 3.34
N ASP A 183 11.99 7.68 4.56
CA ASP A 183 12.89 6.95 5.46
C ASP A 183 12.31 5.57 5.83
N ALA A 184 11.03 5.50 6.19
CA ALA A 184 10.37 4.22 6.47
C ALA A 184 10.33 3.31 5.23
N GLN A 185 10.02 3.85 4.04
CA GLN A 185 10.07 3.09 2.78
C GLN A 185 11.50 2.63 2.45
N SER A 186 12.51 3.46 2.73
CA SER A 186 13.93 3.13 2.54
C SER A 186 14.36 1.96 3.42
N LYS A 187 13.96 1.97 4.70
CA LYS A 187 14.23 0.88 5.64
C LYS A 187 13.47 -0.39 5.26
N LEU A 188 12.20 -0.28 4.86
CA LEU A 188 11.41 -1.42 4.37
C LEU A 188 12.12 -2.10 3.19
N TYR A 189 12.51 -1.33 2.17
CA TYR A 189 13.28 -1.85 1.03
C TYR A 189 14.60 -2.48 1.48
N ALA A 190 15.36 -1.82 2.36
CA ALA A 190 16.64 -2.33 2.85
C ALA A 190 16.52 -3.70 3.54
N TYR A 191 15.54 -3.89 4.44
CA TYR A 191 15.30 -5.17 5.10
C TYR A 191 14.84 -6.25 4.11
N LEU A 192 13.95 -5.91 3.18
CA LEU A 192 13.52 -6.83 2.13
C LEU A 192 14.67 -7.25 1.21
N TYR A 193 15.52 -6.31 0.83
CA TYR A 193 16.69 -6.57 -0.01
C TYR A 193 17.75 -7.40 0.74
N ALA A 194 18.01 -7.10 2.02
CA ALA A 194 18.96 -7.85 2.85
C ALA A 194 18.48 -9.28 3.14
N ALA A 195 17.16 -9.54 3.16
CA ALA A 195 16.59 -10.86 3.40
C ALA A 195 16.96 -11.92 2.35
N GLN A 196 17.54 -11.53 1.21
CA GLN A 196 18.07 -12.47 0.22
C GLN A 196 19.38 -13.15 0.67
N ALA A 197 20.08 -12.57 1.64
CA ALA A 197 21.37 -13.07 2.09
C ALA A 197 21.20 -14.21 3.10
N ASN A 198 21.93 -15.30 2.87
CA ASN A 198 21.99 -16.48 3.72
C ASN A 198 23.32 -16.59 4.50
N SER A 199 24.23 -15.64 4.33
CA SER A 199 25.49 -15.57 5.08
C SER A 199 25.96 -14.13 5.29
N SER A 200 26.85 -13.93 6.26
CA SER A 200 27.44 -12.63 6.57
C SER A 200 28.33 -12.10 5.42
N GLU A 201 28.94 -12.98 4.61
CA GLU A 201 29.68 -12.58 3.41
C GLU A 201 28.74 -12.03 2.33
N GLN A 202 27.56 -12.61 2.16
CA GLN A 202 26.55 -12.10 1.25
C GLN A 202 26.04 -10.74 1.72
N LEU A 203 25.76 -10.57 3.02
CA LEU A 203 25.40 -9.26 3.60
C LEU A 203 26.49 -8.21 3.41
N SER A 204 27.76 -8.56 3.64
CA SER A 204 28.89 -7.67 3.35
C SER A 204 28.93 -7.26 1.87
N SER A 205 28.63 -8.18 0.96
CA SER A 205 28.56 -7.90 -0.48
C SER A 205 27.41 -6.95 -0.82
N LEU A 206 26.23 -7.15 -0.23
CA LEU A 206 25.07 -6.27 -0.40
C LEU A 206 25.35 -4.87 0.19
N CYS A 207 25.98 -4.79 1.37
CA CYS A 207 26.40 -3.53 1.97
C CYS A 207 27.37 -2.77 1.05
N GLN A 208 28.44 -3.42 0.57
CA GLN A 208 29.38 -2.81 -0.38
C GLN A 208 28.67 -2.31 -1.65
N ALA A 209 27.81 -3.15 -2.25
CA ALA A 209 27.03 -2.78 -3.42
C ALA A 209 26.12 -1.57 -3.14
N SER A 210 25.43 -1.53 -2.00
CA SER A 210 24.52 -0.45 -1.63
C SER A 210 25.20 0.92 -1.56
N THR A 211 26.48 0.96 -1.15
CA THR A 211 27.26 2.20 -1.04
C THR A 211 27.79 2.73 -2.38
N SER A 212 27.68 1.94 -3.46
CA SER A 212 28.18 2.35 -4.78
C SER A 212 27.43 3.57 -5.30
N LYS A 213 28.14 4.47 -6.00
CA LYS A 213 27.55 5.69 -6.58
C LYS A 213 26.32 5.40 -7.46
N LYS A 214 26.38 4.31 -8.24
CA LYS A 214 25.28 3.89 -9.13
C LYS A 214 24.04 3.47 -8.33
N ASN A 215 24.19 2.57 -7.36
CA ASN A 215 23.05 2.12 -6.56
C ASN A 215 22.45 3.25 -5.74
N ARG A 216 23.29 4.11 -5.16
CA ARG A 216 22.83 5.31 -4.46
C ARG A 216 22.05 6.28 -5.35
N GLN A 217 22.40 6.40 -6.63
CA GLN A 217 21.61 7.17 -7.58
C GLN A 217 20.27 6.48 -7.85
N ASN A 218 20.26 5.18 -8.12
CA ASN A 218 19.05 4.41 -8.35
C ASN A 218 18.08 4.50 -7.15
N TYR A 219 18.57 4.49 -5.91
CA TYR A 219 17.75 4.67 -4.71
C TYR A 219 17.06 6.05 -4.71
N ARG A 220 17.80 7.13 -5.02
CA ARG A 220 17.22 8.48 -5.09
C ARG A 220 16.20 8.60 -6.22
N ASP A 221 16.46 7.96 -7.36
CA ASP A 221 15.53 7.94 -8.50
C ASP A 221 14.24 7.16 -8.20
N LEU A 222 14.22 6.36 -7.12
CA LEU A 222 13.03 5.70 -6.55
C LEU A 222 12.44 6.43 -5.34
N PHE A 223 12.89 7.66 -5.06
CA PHE A 223 12.51 8.47 -3.89
C PHE A 223 12.89 7.89 -2.52
N PHE A 224 13.87 6.99 -2.49
CA PHE A 224 14.48 6.58 -1.23
C PHE A 224 15.53 7.58 -0.74
N ASP A 225 15.72 7.62 0.57
CA ASP A 225 16.92 8.14 1.18
C ASP A 225 18.05 7.11 0.99
N ALA A 226 18.94 7.39 0.03
CA ALA A 226 20.05 6.50 -0.30
C ALA A 226 21.04 6.27 0.85
N ASP A 227 21.22 7.25 1.74
CA ASP A 227 22.06 7.07 2.93
C ASP A 227 21.37 6.14 3.92
N CYS A 228 20.07 6.33 4.15
CA CYS A 228 19.27 5.45 4.99
C CYS A 228 19.27 4.00 4.48
N VAL A 229 19.03 3.77 3.17
CA VAL A 229 19.09 2.42 2.57
C VAL A 229 20.46 1.78 2.83
N SER A 230 21.55 2.50 2.52
CA SER A 230 22.90 1.96 2.65
C SER A 230 23.25 1.66 4.11
N GLN A 231 22.95 2.60 5.02
CA GLN A 231 23.22 2.42 6.45
C GLN A 231 22.42 1.26 7.04
N THR A 232 21.16 1.08 6.61
CA THR A 232 20.31 -0.02 7.08
C THR A 232 20.79 -1.37 6.57
N ILE A 233 21.16 -1.48 5.28
CA ILE A 233 21.74 -2.73 4.76
C ILE A 233 23.05 -3.06 5.49
N CYS A 234 23.92 -2.06 5.69
CA CYS A 234 25.21 -2.25 6.34
C CYS A 234 25.16 -2.48 7.85
N SER A 235 24.04 -2.16 8.53
CA SER A 235 23.89 -2.43 9.96
C SER A 235 23.46 -3.87 10.26
N ILE A 236 22.98 -4.61 9.26
CA ILE A 236 22.60 -6.02 9.38
C ILE A 236 23.87 -6.87 9.26
N GLN A 237 24.33 -7.40 10.40
CA GLN A 237 25.58 -8.17 10.48
C GLN A 237 25.38 -9.68 10.27
N GLU A 238 24.18 -10.19 10.55
CA GLU A 238 23.82 -11.60 10.44
C GLU A 238 22.57 -11.76 9.57
N PRO A 239 22.43 -12.88 8.82
CA PRO A 239 21.24 -13.15 8.02
C PRO A 239 19.95 -13.00 8.83
N LEU A 240 18.98 -12.28 8.27
CA LEU A 240 17.72 -12.00 8.98
C LEU A 240 16.97 -13.31 9.30
N SER A 241 16.54 -13.46 10.55
CA SER A 241 15.56 -14.49 10.90
C SER A 241 14.20 -14.20 10.22
N VAL A 242 13.34 -15.20 10.11
CA VAL A 242 11.99 -15.00 9.51
C VAL A 242 11.18 -14.05 10.40
N GLU A 243 11.29 -14.23 11.70
CA GLU A 243 10.61 -13.46 12.73
C GLU A 243 11.04 -11.99 12.70
N ASP A 244 12.36 -11.73 12.73
CA ASP A 244 12.87 -10.35 12.66
C ASP A 244 12.46 -9.69 11.36
N GLY A 245 12.57 -10.39 10.22
CA GLY A 245 12.14 -9.84 8.93
C GLY A 245 10.65 -9.48 8.90
N LYS A 246 9.78 -10.33 9.47
CA LYS A 246 8.33 -10.03 9.58
C LYS A 246 8.08 -8.82 10.45
N GLU A 247 8.78 -8.72 11.58
CA GLU A 247 8.67 -7.59 12.49
C GLU A 247 9.09 -6.28 11.81
N GLN A 248 10.23 -6.26 11.11
CA GLN A 248 10.69 -5.06 10.42
C GLN A 248 9.76 -4.67 9.27
N ILE A 249 9.23 -5.63 8.49
CA ILE A 249 8.24 -5.33 7.45
C ILE A 249 6.98 -4.73 8.06
N LYS A 250 6.45 -5.34 9.13
CA LYS A 250 5.28 -4.84 9.86
C LYS A 250 5.53 -3.42 10.35
N LYS A 251 6.65 -3.19 11.04
CA LYS A 251 7.05 -1.89 11.61
C LYS A 251 7.13 -0.80 10.54
N TYR A 252 7.94 -0.97 9.50
CA TYR A 252 8.16 0.10 8.53
C TYR A 252 6.95 0.35 7.61
N THR A 253 6.14 -0.67 7.33
CA THR A 253 4.84 -0.46 6.68
C THR A 253 3.92 0.39 7.54
N SER A 254 3.88 0.10 8.85
CA SER A 254 3.06 0.84 9.81
C SER A 254 3.52 2.29 9.94
N MET A 255 4.84 2.53 10.03
CA MET A 255 5.40 3.87 10.06
C MET A 255 5.11 4.65 8.78
N SER A 256 5.25 4.02 7.60
CA SER A 256 4.90 4.67 6.34
C SER A 256 3.41 5.05 6.30
N PHE A 257 2.52 4.12 6.66
CA PHE A 257 1.09 4.41 6.69
C PHE A 257 0.72 5.50 7.71
N ALA A 258 1.27 5.43 8.92
CA ALA A 258 1.02 6.43 9.97
C ALA A 258 1.42 7.84 9.53
N ASN A 259 2.57 8.00 8.88
CA ASN A 259 2.99 9.31 8.35
C ASN A 259 1.99 9.86 7.32
N VAL A 260 1.49 9.01 6.41
CA VAL A 260 0.46 9.44 5.44
C VAL A 260 -0.84 9.78 6.16
N LEU A 261 -1.32 8.91 7.04
CA LEU A 261 -2.58 9.09 7.75
C LEU A 261 -2.59 10.38 8.58
N VAL A 262 -1.61 10.55 9.46
CA VAL A 262 -1.57 11.67 10.41
C VAL A 262 -1.41 13.03 9.72
N HIS A 263 -0.69 13.07 8.59
CA HIS A 263 -0.37 14.32 7.89
C HIS A 263 -1.20 14.54 6.62
N SER A 264 -2.19 13.68 6.35
CA SER A 264 -3.12 13.84 5.21
C SER A 264 -4.15 14.97 5.41
N SER A 265 -4.16 15.61 6.59
CA SER A 265 -4.98 16.78 6.89
C SER A 265 -4.30 17.70 7.90
N ASN A 266 -4.53 19.00 7.74
CA ASN A 266 -4.20 20.03 8.71
C ASN A 266 -5.43 20.56 9.48
N ALA A 267 -6.60 19.92 9.33
CA ALA A 267 -7.82 20.37 9.96
C ALA A 267 -7.71 20.31 11.50
N LYS A 268 -8.22 21.34 12.17
CA LYS A 268 -8.23 21.39 13.63
C LYS A 268 -9.02 20.19 14.19
N GLY A 269 -8.42 19.46 15.12
CA GLY A 269 -9.03 18.28 15.74
C GLY A 269 -8.88 16.99 14.93
N TYR A 270 -8.26 17.03 13.75
CA TYR A 270 -8.06 15.84 12.90
C TYR A 270 -7.29 14.74 13.63
N LYS A 271 -6.12 15.07 14.19
CA LYS A 271 -5.30 14.10 14.95
C LYS A 271 -6.01 13.56 16.20
N GLN A 272 -6.77 14.42 16.90
CA GLN A 272 -7.59 13.97 18.02
C GLN A 272 -8.65 12.96 17.58
N LYS A 273 -9.35 13.21 16.46
CA LYS A 273 -10.32 12.27 15.91
C LYS A 273 -9.66 10.95 15.53
N LEU A 274 -8.46 10.98 14.91
CA LEU A 274 -7.70 9.76 14.63
C LEU A 274 -7.39 8.99 15.93
N CYS A 275 -6.80 9.64 16.91
CA CYS A 275 -6.42 9.01 18.18
C CYS A 275 -7.62 8.35 18.90
N GLU A 276 -8.79 8.98 18.87
CA GLU A 276 -10.01 8.47 19.50
C GLU A 276 -10.64 7.29 18.75
N LYS A 277 -10.45 7.21 17.43
CA LYS A 277 -11.25 6.32 16.55
C LYS A 277 -10.48 5.18 15.90
N LEU A 278 -9.15 5.26 15.84
CA LEU A 278 -8.34 4.22 15.22
C LEU A 278 -8.62 2.83 15.82
N ASP A 279 -8.91 1.88 14.95
CA ASP A 279 -9.15 0.49 15.32
C ASP A 279 -7.86 -0.30 15.22
N VAL A 280 -7.19 -0.44 16.37
CA VAL A 280 -5.93 -1.19 16.50
C VAL A 280 -6.09 -2.63 16.01
N GLN A 281 -7.20 -3.30 16.33
CA GLN A 281 -7.38 -4.72 16.00
C GLN A 281 -7.58 -4.92 14.49
N ARG A 282 -8.30 -4.02 13.82
CA ARG A 282 -8.45 -4.08 12.35
C ARG A 282 -7.13 -3.80 11.64
N LEU A 283 -6.34 -2.84 12.11
CA LEU A 283 -4.99 -2.59 11.59
C LEU A 283 -4.08 -3.80 11.78
N GLU A 284 -4.14 -4.45 12.94
CA GLU A 284 -3.41 -5.71 13.18
C GLU A 284 -3.87 -6.85 12.27
N ALA A 285 -5.18 -7.00 12.08
CA ALA A 285 -5.75 -7.99 11.16
C ALA A 285 -5.38 -7.70 9.69
N ALA A 286 -5.18 -6.43 9.33
CA ALA A 286 -4.66 -5.99 8.04
C ALA A 286 -3.14 -6.22 7.91
N GLY A 287 -2.44 -6.63 8.98
CA GLY A 287 -1.03 -7.00 8.94
C GLY A 287 -0.05 -5.87 9.23
N VAL A 288 -0.51 -4.77 9.84
CA VAL A 288 0.33 -3.68 10.35
C VAL A 288 0.28 -3.62 11.88
N ASP A 289 1.17 -2.86 12.49
CA ASP A 289 1.23 -2.61 13.92
C ASP A 289 0.26 -1.47 14.28
N GLY A 290 -0.97 -1.85 14.64
CA GLY A 290 -2.03 -0.91 14.97
C GLY A 290 -1.70 -0.04 16.18
N GLU A 291 -0.97 -0.58 17.16
CA GLU A 291 -0.52 0.17 18.34
C GLU A 291 0.49 1.25 17.95
N LEU A 292 1.48 0.90 17.11
CA LEU A 292 2.43 1.87 16.58
C LEU A 292 1.74 2.99 15.79
N VAL A 293 0.78 2.63 14.91
CA VAL A 293 0.01 3.63 14.14
C VAL A 293 -0.78 4.55 15.07
N ARG A 294 -1.45 3.98 16.09
CA ARG A 294 -2.22 4.77 17.06
C ARG A 294 -1.31 5.71 17.85
N ASN A 295 -0.18 5.24 18.36
CA ASN A 295 0.76 6.06 19.13
C ASN A 295 1.26 7.24 18.27
N MET A 296 1.63 6.99 17.01
CA MET A 296 2.02 8.07 16.09
C MET A 296 0.89 9.06 15.80
N ALA A 297 -0.37 8.63 15.81
CA ALA A 297 -1.51 9.54 15.65
C ALA A 297 -1.85 10.33 16.91
N CYS A 298 -1.63 9.75 18.09
CA CYS A 298 -1.92 10.36 19.39
C CYS A 298 -0.81 11.30 19.90
N ASP A 299 0.45 11.03 19.54
CA ASP A 299 1.62 11.78 20.03
C ASP A 299 2.02 12.97 19.11
N ALA A 300 1.30 13.17 18.00
CA ALA A 300 1.66 14.11 16.93
C ALA A 300 0.96 15.48 16.99
#